data_AF-A0A7Y3BU70-F1
#
_entry.id   AF-A0A7Y3BU70-F1
#
_cell.length_a   1.000
_cell.length_b   1.000
_cell.length_c   1.000
_cell.angle_alpha   90.00
_cell.angle_beta   90.00
_cell.angle_gamma   90.00
#
_symmetry.space_group_name_H-M   'P 1'
#
loop_
_entity.id
_entity.type
_entity.pdbx_description
1 polymer ?
#
loop_
_entity_poly.entity_id
_entity_poly.type
_entity_poly.pdbx_seq_one_letter_code
_entity_poly.pdbx_strand_id
1 'polypeptide(L)'
;MKRAAIIVLVFATLGFVGGVLVASLTTKVVPTMKEQRAAGPTREVSADWRMDKYSPGHSLHVINLQLKCDDCHDPARADFKEVDIGVCTACHVEPTTYPHLNHDGKVTDCLTCHAFKYDAEPDSPWDCARCHGPFDTPTHGGLAMHDSIACANCHHPHQPADETLAACTDCHEELNVRHGRPELSGTCADCHGGHKLATEAAACMACHQKAPSKVPSTAVFGRG
;
A
#
# COMPACT_ATOMS: atom_id res chain seq x y z
N MET A 1 53.24 13.76 -39.22
CA MET A 1 52.40 13.17 -40.30
C MET A 1 51.62 11.93 -39.86
N LYS A 2 52.22 10.92 -39.21
CA LYS A 2 51.53 9.67 -38.83
C LYS A 2 50.33 9.85 -37.86
N ARG A 3 50.43 10.74 -36.86
CA ARG A 3 49.35 10.98 -35.88
C ARG A 3 48.10 11.65 -36.48
N ALA A 4 48.28 12.59 -37.41
CA ALA A 4 47.17 13.26 -38.08
C ALA A 4 46.39 12.29 -38.99
N ALA A 5 47.08 11.39 -39.69
CA ALA A 5 46.44 10.36 -40.51
C ALA A 5 45.61 9.37 -39.67
N ILE A 6 46.11 8.98 -38.49
CA ILE A 6 45.38 8.10 -37.57
C ILE A 6 44.10 8.78 -37.05
N ILE A 7 44.18 10.07 -36.68
CA ILE A 7 43.02 10.83 -36.19
C ILE A 7 41.94 10.95 -37.26
N VAL A 8 42.32 11.30 -38.50
CA VAL A 8 41.37 11.38 -39.62
C VAL A 8 40.71 10.02 -39.90
N LEU A 9 41.48 8.93 -39.82
CA LEU A 9 40.97 7.58 -40.06
C LEU A 9 40.00 7.14 -38.96
N VAL A 10 40.25 7.51 -37.70
CA VAL A 10 39.33 7.27 -36.56
C VAL A 10 38.03 8.06 -36.71
N PHE A 11 38.09 9.34 -37.10
CA PHE A 11 36.86 10.12 -37.31
C PHE A 11 36.05 9.62 -38.51
N ALA A 12 36.73 9.19 -39.59
CA ALA A 12 36.08 8.59 -40.74
C ALA A 12 35.39 7.26 -40.39
N THR A 13 36.03 6.39 -39.60
CA THR A 13 35.41 5.13 -39.16
C THR A 13 34.26 5.36 -38.19
N LEU A 14 34.38 6.31 -37.25
CA LEU A 14 33.28 6.68 -36.35
C LEU A 14 32.09 7.26 -37.13
N GLY A 15 32.34 8.11 -38.13
CA GLY A 15 31.30 8.64 -39.00
C GLY A 15 30.60 7.54 -39.81
N PHE A 16 31.36 6.58 -40.34
CA PHE A 16 30.80 5.43 -41.06
C PHE A 16 29.98 4.52 -40.15
N VAL A 17 30.49 4.17 -38.97
CA VAL A 17 29.76 3.35 -37.98
C VAL A 17 28.50 4.07 -37.52
N GLY A 18 28.57 5.37 -37.23
CA GLY A 18 27.41 6.19 -36.89
C GLY A 18 26.36 6.20 -38.01
N GLY A 19 26.78 6.37 -39.27
CA GLY A 19 25.90 6.31 -40.44
C GLY A 19 25.21 4.95 -40.61
N VAL A 20 25.94 3.85 -40.42
CA VAL A 20 25.39 2.48 -40.49
C VAL A 20 24.40 2.22 -39.35
N LEU A 21 24.69 2.69 -38.14
CA LEU A 21 23.77 2.56 -37.00
C LEU A 21 22.48 3.35 -37.21
N VAL A 22 22.56 4.60 -37.70
CA VAL A 22 21.39 5.43 -38.02
C VAL A 22 20.57 4.81 -39.16
N ALA A 23 21.23 4.31 -40.21
CA ALA A 23 20.56 3.61 -41.31
C ALA A 23 19.87 2.32 -40.83
N SER A 24 20.53 1.52 -39.98
CA SER A 24 19.94 0.30 -39.40
C SER A 24 18.74 0.62 -38.50
N LEU A 25 18.86 1.65 -37.65
CA LEU A 25 17.76 2.11 -36.79
C LEU A 25 16.55 2.53 -37.64
N THR A 26 16.75 3.33 -38.68
CA THR A 26 15.67 3.89 -39.49
C THR A 26 15.06 2.89 -40.48
N THR A 27 15.84 1.97 -41.05
CA THR A 27 15.37 1.05 -42.10
C THR A 27 14.96 -0.33 -41.57
N LYS A 28 15.47 -0.75 -40.41
CA LYS A 28 15.16 -2.07 -39.84
C LYS A 28 14.44 -1.95 -38.51
N VAL A 29 14.99 -1.23 -37.54
CA VAL A 29 14.44 -1.22 -36.17
C VAL A 29 13.10 -0.49 -36.11
N VAL A 30 13.01 0.74 -36.61
CA VAL A 30 11.78 1.55 -36.57
C VAL A 30 10.62 0.88 -37.31
N PRO A 31 10.78 0.33 -38.54
CA PRO A 31 9.71 -0.39 -39.22
C PRO A 31 9.27 -1.65 -38.48
N THR A 32 10.20 -2.46 -37.98
CA THR A 32 9.88 -3.66 -37.18
C THR A 32 9.12 -3.28 -35.90
N MET A 33 9.52 -2.21 -35.20
CA MET A 33 8.77 -1.71 -34.04
C MET A 33 7.36 -1.24 -34.41
N LYS A 34 7.18 -0.59 -35.56
CA LYS A 34 5.85 -0.19 -36.06
C LYS A 34 5.00 -1.40 -36.43
N GLU A 35 5.59 -2.39 -37.10
CA GLU A 35 4.94 -3.63 -37.50
C GLU A 35 4.54 -4.46 -36.28
N GLN A 36 5.43 -4.64 -35.31
CA GLN A 36 5.13 -5.31 -34.04
C GLN A 36 4.03 -4.58 -33.25
N ARG A 37 4.03 -3.24 -33.25
CA ARG A 37 2.97 -2.45 -32.63
C ARG A 37 1.63 -2.57 -33.36
N ALA A 38 1.64 -2.74 -34.67
CA ALA A 38 0.43 -2.94 -35.48
C ALA A 38 -0.07 -4.40 -35.45
N ALA A 39 0.83 -5.36 -35.25
CA ALA A 39 0.54 -6.79 -35.17
C ALA A 39 0.14 -7.24 -33.75
N GLY A 40 0.43 -6.45 -32.73
CA GLY A 40 -0.11 -6.66 -31.39
C GLY A 40 -1.63 -6.53 -31.39
N PRO A 41 -2.37 -7.26 -30.52
CA PRO A 41 -3.81 -7.09 -30.42
C PRO A 41 -4.14 -5.64 -30.07
N THR A 42 -4.72 -4.90 -31.00
CA THR A 42 -5.25 -3.55 -30.74
C THR A 42 -6.60 -3.71 -30.07
N ARG A 43 -6.60 -4.06 -28.78
CA ARG A 43 -7.78 -3.84 -27.95
C ARG A 43 -7.95 -2.34 -27.75
N GLU A 44 -9.12 -1.82 -28.10
CA GLU A 44 -9.48 -0.46 -27.73
C GLU A 44 -9.69 -0.42 -26.22
N VAL A 45 -8.94 0.45 -25.56
CA VAL A 45 -9.02 0.73 -24.11
C VAL A 45 -9.46 2.17 -23.92
N SER A 46 -9.86 2.53 -22.70
CA SER A 46 -10.22 3.91 -22.39
C SER A 46 -9.09 4.88 -22.75
N ALA A 47 -9.45 6.13 -23.05
CA ALA A 47 -8.47 7.18 -23.34
C ALA A 47 -7.49 7.40 -22.17
N ASP A 48 -7.97 7.14 -20.94
CA ASP A 48 -7.27 7.35 -19.68
C ASP A 48 -6.29 6.22 -19.33
N TRP A 49 -6.31 5.10 -20.06
CA TRP A 49 -5.39 3.96 -19.87
C TRP A 49 -3.92 4.37 -19.79
N ARG A 50 -3.51 5.42 -20.54
CA ARG A 50 -2.13 5.91 -20.50
C ARG A 50 -1.68 6.32 -19.09
N MET A 51 -2.61 6.78 -18.27
CA MET A 51 -2.42 7.17 -16.88
C MET A 51 -2.81 6.01 -15.95
N ASP A 52 -3.98 5.40 -16.14
CA ASP A 52 -4.51 4.37 -15.24
C ASP A 52 -3.61 3.15 -15.10
N LYS A 53 -2.83 2.80 -16.14
CA LYS A 53 -1.85 1.71 -16.07
C LYS A 53 -0.78 1.91 -15.00
N TYR A 54 -0.56 3.16 -14.58
CA TYR A 54 0.39 3.53 -13.53
C TYR A 54 -0.24 3.67 -12.15
N SER A 55 -1.56 3.48 -12.03
CA SER A 55 -2.19 3.31 -10.71
C SER A 55 -1.53 2.14 -9.96
N PRO A 56 -1.55 2.14 -8.62
CA PRO A 56 -0.96 1.05 -7.83
C PRO A 56 -1.50 -0.33 -8.24
N GLY A 57 -2.81 -0.44 -8.43
CA GLY A 57 -3.49 -1.66 -8.83
C GLY A 57 -3.04 -2.18 -10.20
N HIS A 58 -3.15 -1.39 -11.27
CA HIS A 58 -2.73 -1.84 -12.60
C HIS A 58 -1.21 -2.05 -12.70
N SER A 59 -0.41 -1.22 -12.02
CA SER A 59 1.06 -1.40 -12.01
C SER A 59 1.44 -2.73 -11.41
N LEU A 60 0.85 -3.11 -10.27
CA LEU A 60 1.13 -4.40 -9.67
C LEU A 60 0.62 -5.56 -10.52
N HIS A 61 -0.64 -5.52 -10.94
CA HIS A 61 -1.28 -6.67 -11.57
C HIS A 61 -0.90 -6.85 -13.04
N VAL A 62 -0.91 -5.78 -13.83
CA VAL A 62 -0.66 -5.85 -15.28
C VAL A 62 0.81 -5.66 -15.60
N ILE A 63 1.52 -4.75 -14.91
CA ILE A 63 2.93 -4.46 -15.22
C ILE A 63 3.87 -5.41 -14.47
N ASN A 64 3.70 -5.61 -13.16
CA ASN A 64 4.65 -6.43 -12.40
C ASN A 64 4.31 -7.92 -12.47
N LEU A 65 3.05 -8.28 -12.29
CA LEU A 65 2.58 -9.67 -12.32
C LEU A 65 2.21 -10.16 -13.73
N GLN A 66 2.17 -9.25 -14.72
CA GLN A 66 1.92 -9.59 -16.13
C GLN A 66 0.57 -10.31 -16.35
N LEU A 67 -0.45 -10.00 -15.54
CA LEU A 67 -1.81 -10.48 -15.78
C LEU A 67 -2.36 -9.90 -17.07
N LYS A 68 -3.14 -10.72 -17.78
CA LYS A 68 -3.75 -10.30 -19.04
C LYS A 68 -4.95 -9.42 -18.75
N CYS A 69 -5.26 -8.53 -19.71
CA CYS A 69 -6.41 -7.65 -19.57
C CYS A 69 -7.73 -8.43 -19.40
N ASP A 70 -7.86 -9.60 -20.03
CA ASP A 70 -9.05 -10.45 -19.95
C ASP A 70 -9.15 -11.31 -18.69
N ASP A 71 -8.10 -11.34 -17.86
CA ASP A 71 -8.19 -11.96 -16.53
C ASP A 71 -9.08 -11.12 -15.59
N CYS A 72 -9.28 -9.83 -15.90
CA CYS A 72 -10.12 -8.91 -15.11
C CYS A 72 -11.26 -8.28 -15.94
N HIS A 73 -11.00 -7.88 -17.19
CA HIS A 73 -12.00 -7.22 -18.03
C HIS A 73 -12.67 -8.22 -18.97
N ASP A 74 -13.98 -8.13 -19.12
CA ASP A 74 -14.71 -8.94 -20.10
C ASP A 74 -14.27 -8.57 -21.54
N PRO A 75 -13.63 -9.49 -22.29
CA PRO A 75 -13.17 -9.20 -23.65
C PRO A 75 -14.30 -9.04 -24.66
N ALA A 76 -15.52 -9.47 -24.34
CA ALA A 76 -16.70 -9.26 -25.19
C ALA A 76 -17.25 -7.84 -25.09
N ARG A 77 -16.82 -7.07 -24.09
CA ARG A 77 -17.22 -5.68 -23.91
C ARG A 77 -16.27 -4.75 -24.65
N ALA A 78 -16.80 -4.09 -25.68
CA ALA A 78 -16.06 -3.12 -26.49
C ALA A 78 -15.58 -1.89 -25.69
N ASP A 79 -16.14 -1.63 -24.51
CA ASP A 79 -15.91 -0.40 -23.76
C ASP A 79 -14.87 -0.49 -22.62
N PHE A 80 -14.31 -1.69 -22.34
CA PHE A 80 -13.25 -1.92 -21.33
C PHE A 80 -13.47 -1.15 -20.00
N LYS A 81 -14.73 -0.92 -19.60
CA LYS A 81 -15.01 -0.14 -18.39
C LYS A 81 -14.64 -0.92 -17.13
N GLU A 82 -14.90 -0.27 -16.00
CA GLU A 82 -14.79 -0.79 -14.64
C GLU A 82 -15.33 -2.22 -14.54
N VAL A 83 -14.56 -3.02 -13.82
CA VAL A 83 -14.83 -4.41 -13.51
C VAL A 83 -15.71 -4.49 -12.27
N ASP A 84 -16.55 -5.51 -12.19
CA ASP A 84 -17.27 -5.84 -10.97
C ASP A 84 -16.31 -6.46 -9.93
N ILE A 85 -16.60 -6.27 -8.65
CA ILE A 85 -15.79 -6.79 -7.54
C ILE A 85 -15.57 -8.31 -7.59
N GLY A 86 -16.48 -9.05 -8.24
CA GLY A 86 -16.40 -10.48 -8.44
C GLY A 86 -15.09 -10.95 -9.08
N VAL A 87 -14.46 -10.14 -9.93
CA VAL A 87 -13.19 -10.52 -10.59
C VAL A 87 -12.03 -10.61 -9.60
N CYS A 88 -12.06 -9.81 -8.53
CA CYS A 88 -11.06 -9.85 -7.48
C CYS A 88 -11.19 -11.17 -6.68
N THR A 89 -12.41 -11.62 -6.45
CA THR A 89 -12.71 -12.78 -5.59
C THR A 89 -12.25 -14.12 -6.19
N ALA A 90 -12.09 -14.19 -7.51
CA ALA A 90 -11.56 -15.37 -8.19
C ALA A 90 -10.11 -15.70 -7.79
N CYS A 91 -9.35 -14.67 -7.38
CA CYS A 91 -7.94 -14.80 -7.00
C CYS A 91 -7.68 -14.47 -5.51
N HIS A 92 -8.44 -13.56 -4.91
CA HIS A 92 -8.26 -13.10 -3.53
C HIS A 92 -9.29 -13.73 -2.56
N VAL A 93 -9.14 -15.03 -2.30
CA VAL A 93 -10.08 -15.79 -1.44
C VAL A 93 -10.03 -15.34 0.02
N GLU A 94 -8.84 -15.04 0.54
CA GLU A 94 -8.69 -14.72 1.96
C GLU A 94 -9.19 -13.29 2.30
N PRO A 95 -8.81 -12.23 1.56
CA PRO A 95 -9.40 -10.89 1.77
C PRO A 95 -10.92 -10.81 1.56
N THR A 96 -11.52 -11.75 0.82
CA THR A 96 -12.97 -11.83 0.61
C THR A 96 -13.69 -12.61 1.70
N THR A 97 -12.98 -13.50 2.38
CA THR A 97 -13.49 -14.18 3.59
C THR A 97 -13.56 -13.20 4.75
N TYR A 98 -12.58 -12.30 4.85
CA TYR A 98 -12.53 -11.25 5.87
C TYR A 98 -12.49 -9.87 5.21
N PRO A 99 -13.63 -9.37 4.70
CA PRO A 99 -13.69 -8.03 4.14
C PRO A 99 -13.68 -6.98 5.25
N HIS A 100 -13.13 -5.82 4.94
CA HIS A 100 -13.31 -4.65 5.79
C HIS A 100 -14.78 -4.24 5.82
N LEU A 101 -15.33 -4.00 7.02
CA LEU A 101 -16.70 -3.55 7.23
C LEU A 101 -16.74 -2.08 7.61
N ASN A 102 -17.71 -1.35 7.07
CA ASN A 102 -17.99 0.00 7.52
C ASN A 102 -18.79 0.02 8.84
N HIS A 103 -19.05 1.22 9.37
CA HIS A 103 -19.78 1.45 10.62
C HIS A 103 -21.19 0.82 10.66
N ASP A 104 -21.81 0.61 9.50
CA ASP A 104 -23.13 -0.03 9.37
C ASP A 104 -23.04 -1.56 9.22
N GLY A 105 -21.84 -2.15 9.34
CA GLY A 105 -21.59 -3.58 9.15
C GLY A 105 -21.64 -4.03 7.69
N LYS A 106 -21.58 -3.11 6.72
CA LYS A 106 -21.57 -3.44 5.29
C LYS A 106 -20.14 -3.57 4.78
N VAL A 107 -19.94 -4.48 3.82
CA VAL A 107 -18.66 -4.64 3.13
C VAL A 107 -18.27 -3.35 2.41
N THR A 108 -17.08 -2.86 2.71
CA THR A 108 -16.43 -1.80 1.93
C THR A 108 -15.92 -2.40 0.63
N ASP A 109 -16.28 -1.79 -0.51
CA ASP A 109 -15.80 -2.23 -1.82
C ASP A 109 -14.27 -2.15 -1.88
N CYS A 110 -13.60 -3.18 -2.42
CA CYS A 110 -12.14 -3.24 -2.54
C CYS A 110 -11.56 -2.01 -3.24
N LEU A 111 -12.24 -1.45 -4.25
CA LEU A 111 -11.79 -0.27 -5.00
C LEU A 111 -11.84 1.02 -4.17
N THR A 112 -12.49 1.01 -3.00
CA THR A 112 -12.46 2.13 -2.04
C THR A 112 -11.06 2.34 -1.45
N CYS A 113 -10.27 1.28 -1.35
CA CYS A 113 -8.91 1.32 -0.81
C CYS A 113 -7.87 0.98 -1.89
N HIS A 114 -8.15 0.00 -2.75
CA HIS A 114 -7.24 -0.44 -3.80
C HIS A 114 -7.49 0.32 -5.11
N ALA A 115 -6.68 1.35 -5.35
CA ALA A 115 -6.76 2.18 -6.54
C ALA A 115 -6.29 1.46 -7.82
N PHE A 116 -7.18 1.34 -8.81
CA PHE A 116 -6.86 0.94 -10.19
C PHE A 116 -6.99 2.10 -11.20
N LYS A 117 -7.30 3.31 -10.72
CA LYS A 117 -7.31 4.53 -11.53
C LYS A 117 -6.26 5.50 -11.01
N TYR A 118 -5.75 6.33 -11.91
CA TYR A 118 -4.73 7.32 -11.55
C TYR A 118 -5.30 8.44 -10.67
N ASP A 119 -6.57 8.80 -10.87
CA ASP A 119 -7.29 9.85 -10.14
C ASP A 119 -8.20 9.30 -9.04
N ALA A 120 -7.92 8.08 -8.55
CA ALA A 120 -8.69 7.49 -7.47
C ALA A 120 -8.52 8.31 -6.18
N GLU A 121 -9.61 8.51 -5.45
CA GLU A 121 -9.61 9.18 -4.14
C GLU A 121 -8.60 8.60 -3.12
N PRO A 122 -8.39 7.27 -3.01
CA PRO A 122 -7.31 6.74 -2.17
C PRO A 122 -5.93 6.92 -2.80
N ASP A 123 -5.07 7.69 -2.13
CA ASP A 123 -3.63 7.76 -2.45
C ASP A 123 -2.93 6.40 -2.25
N SER A 124 -3.45 5.57 -1.34
CA SER A 124 -2.92 4.27 -0.96
C SER A 124 -4.00 3.42 -0.27
N PRO A 125 -3.91 2.07 -0.31
CA PRO A 125 -4.77 1.20 0.51
C PRO A 125 -4.72 1.49 2.01
N TRP A 126 -3.68 2.20 2.47
CA TRP A 126 -3.45 2.54 3.87
C TRP A 126 -3.87 3.96 4.25
N ASP A 127 -4.59 4.65 3.38
CA ASP A 127 -5.16 5.98 3.66
C ASP A 127 -6.41 5.89 4.57
N CYS A 128 -6.22 5.28 5.75
CA CYS A 128 -7.29 5.00 6.72
C CYS A 128 -7.88 6.30 7.30
N ALA A 129 -7.04 7.32 7.45
CA ALA A 129 -7.40 8.61 8.06
C ALA A 129 -8.48 9.35 7.28
N ARG A 130 -8.63 9.08 5.97
CA ARG A 130 -9.71 9.63 5.14
C ARG A 130 -11.10 9.34 5.69
N CYS A 131 -11.28 8.18 6.32
CA CYS A 131 -12.55 7.77 6.93
C CYS A 131 -12.49 7.77 8.47
N HIS A 132 -11.37 7.38 9.08
CA HIS A 132 -11.23 7.25 10.54
C HIS A 132 -10.79 8.54 11.25
N GLY A 133 -10.42 9.58 10.49
CA GLY A 133 -9.97 10.86 11.00
C GLY A 133 -8.45 10.94 11.26
N PRO A 134 -7.88 12.15 11.36
CA PRO A 134 -6.44 12.38 11.50
C PRO A 134 -5.89 12.11 12.91
N PHE A 135 -4.55 12.04 13.02
CA PHE A 135 -3.82 11.75 14.27
C PHE A 135 -3.94 12.82 15.37
N ASP A 136 -4.30 14.06 15.01
CA ASP A 136 -4.50 15.18 15.94
C ASP A 136 -5.89 15.18 16.60
N THR A 137 -6.72 14.18 16.29
CA THR A 137 -7.99 13.95 16.99
C THR A 137 -7.76 13.33 18.38
N PRO A 138 -8.65 13.59 19.36
CA PRO A 138 -8.58 12.98 20.70
C PRO A 138 -8.57 11.44 20.66
N THR A 139 -9.02 10.85 19.56
CA THR A 139 -9.05 9.41 19.34
C THR A 139 -7.71 8.81 18.93
N HIS A 140 -6.68 9.58 18.59
CA HIS A 140 -5.36 9.08 18.15
C HIS A 140 -4.17 9.64 18.95
N GLY A 141 -4.40 10.50 19.96
CA GLY A 141 -3.32 11.09 20.76
C GLY A 141 -2.42 10.09 21.50
N GLY A 142 -2.89 8.86 21.73
CA GLY A 142 -2.11 7.75 22.27
C GLY A 142 -1.08 7.16 21.30
N LEU A 143 -1.21 7.44 20.00
CA LEU A 143 -0.26 7.01 18.97
C LEU A 143 0.94 7.95 18.83
N ALA A 144 1.12 8.93 19.73
CA ALA A 144 2.24 9.88 19.63
C ALA A 144 3.63 9.20 19.60
N MET A 145 3.77 7.99 20.12
CA MET A 145 5.02 7.20 20.06
C MET A 145 5.11 6.30 18.81
N HIS A 146 4.03 6.20 18.04
CA HIS A 146 3.88 5.40 16.83
C HIS A 146 3.45 6.27 15.64
N ASP A 147 3.74 7.58 15.66
CA ASP A 147 3.32 8.55 14.65
C ASP A 147 3.89 8.27 13.25
N SER A 148 5.00 7.53 13.20
CA SER A 148 5.69 7.09 11.98
C SER A 148 5.33 5.66 11.57
N ILE A 149 4.46 4.98 12.31
CA ILE A 149 3.98 3.64 12.01
C ILE A 149 2.64 3.74 11.29
N ALA A 150 2.54 3.12 10.11
CA ALA A 150 1.28 3.07 9.37
C ALA A 150 0.21 2.31 10.16
N CYS A 151 -1.05 2.74 10.08
CA CYS A 151 -2.18 2.09 10.76
C CYS A 151 -2.22 0.58 10.47
N ALA A 152 -1.86 0.20 9.25
CA ALA A 152 -1.82 -1.18 8.76
C ALA A 152 -0.83 -2.11 9.49
N ASN A 153 0.15 -1.55 10.19
CA ASN A 153 1.12 -2.33 10.97
C ASN A 153 0.51 -2.81 12.30
N CYS A 154 -0.56 -2.15 12.75
CA CYS A 154 -1.32 -2.56 13.92
C CYS A 154 -2.67 -3.14 13.52
N HIS A 155 -3.33 -2.59 12.50
CA HIS A 155 -4.65 -3.00 12.04
C HIS A 155 -4.59 -3.76 10.72
N HIS A 156 -5.04 -5.01 10.71
CA HIS A 156 -5.09 -5.89 9.54
C HIS A 156 -6.54 -6.01 9.04
N PRO A 157 -6.97 -5.17 8.06
CA PRO A 157 -8.38 -5.09 7.63
C PRO A 157 -8.91 -6.35 6.92
N HIS A 158 -8.01 -7.30 6.61
CA HIS A 158 -8.33 -8.57 5.96
C HIS A 158 -8.05 -9.79 6.85
N GLN A 159 -8.19 -9.62 8.16
CA GLN A 159 -8.10 -10.68 9.15
C GLN A 159 -9.43 -10.85 9.90
N PRO A 160 -9.65 -11.97 10.59
CA PRO A 160 -10.74 -12.10 11.55
C PRO A 160 -10.81 -10.89 12.49
N ALA A 161 -12.01 -10.54 12.94
CA ALA A 161 -12.22 -9.32 13.74
C ALA A 161 -11.42 -9.33 15.06
N ASP A 162 -11.20 -10.50 15.64
CA ASP A 162 -10.40 -10.73 16.84
C ASP A 162 -8.89 -10.75 16.60
N GLU A 163 -8.45 -10.87 15.33
CA GLU A 163 -7.05 -10.85 14.90
C GLU A 163 -6.69 -9.60 14.08
N THR A 164 -7.66 -8.70 13.92
CA THR A 164 -7.47 -7.44 13.20
C THR A 164 -6.46 -6.55 13.89
N LEU A 165 -6.24 -6.69 15.20
CA LEU A 165 -5.21 -5.93 15.92
C LEU A 165 -3.98 -6.80 16.18
N ALA A 166 -2.82 -6.37 15.70
CA ALA A 166 -1.53 -6.98 16.01
C ALA A 166 -1.27 -6.94 17.53
N ALA A 167 -0.64 -7.99 18.06
CA ALA A 167 -0.29 -8.00 19.46
C ALA A 167 0.86 -7.01 19.69
N CYS A 168 0.81 -6.25 20.79
CA CYS A 168 1.88 -5.28 21.09
C CYS A 168 3.26 -5.95 21.20
N THR A 169 3.29 -7.22 21.61
CA THR A 169 4.49 -8.05 21.72
C THR A 169 5.12 -8.42 20.38
N ASP A 170 4.41 -8.27 19.26
CA ASP A 170 4.95 -8.57 17.92
C ASP A 170 6.05 -7.56 17.51
N CYS A 171 6.06 -6.37 18.13
CA CYS A 171 7.11 -5.37 17.96
C CYS A 171 7.87 -5.09 19.27
N HIS A 172 7.23 -5.32 20.42
CA HIS A 172 7.80 -5.04 21.72
C HIS A 172 8.17 -6.33 22.49
N GLU A 173 9.09 -7.11 21.93
CA GLU A 173 9.49 -8.42 22.45
C GLU A 173 10.14 -8.36 23.85
N GLU A 174 10.81 -7.25 24.18
CA GLU A 174 11.58 -7.10 25.42
C GLU A 174 10.82 -6.38 26.55
N LEU A 175 9.49 -6.28 26.48
CA LEU A 175 8.70 -5.63 27.53
C LEU A 175 8.72 -6.45 28.83
N ASN A 176 9.45 -5.96 29.83
CA ASN A 176 9.39 -6.49 31.18
C ASN A 176 8.21 -5.86 31.95
N VAL A 177 7.00 -6.34 31.67
CA VAL A 177 5.80 -5.92 32.40
C VAL A 177 5.85 -6.44 33.85
N ARG A 178 5.93 -5.51 34.80
CA ARG A 178 5.95 -5.80 36.26
C ARG A 178 4.57 -5.70 36.90
N HIS A 179 3.51 -5.59 36.09
CA HIS A 179 2.15 -5.74 36.59
C HIS A 179 1.99 -7.18 37.11
N GLY A 180 1.26 -7.35 38.21
CA GLY A 180 1.10 -8.65 38.89
C GLY A 180 0.38 -9.69 38.02
N ARG A 181 -0.24 -10.68 38.67
CA ARG A 181 -1.00 -11.78 38.04
C ARG A 181 -1.64 -11.38 36.69
N PRO A 182 -1.17 -11.95 35.56
CA PRO A 182 -1.61 -11.55 34.22
C PRO A 182 -3.13 -11.63 34.02
N GLU A 183 -3.78 -12.59 34.70
CA GLU A 183 -5.23 -12.79 34.61
C GLU A 183 -6.05 -11.63 35.18
N LEU A 184 -5.42 -10.75 35.97
CA LEU A 184 -6.04 -9.57 36.58
C LEU A 184 -5.63 -8.25 35.90
N SER A 185 -4.62 -8.29 35.02
CA SER A 185 -3.96 -7.08 34.51
C SER A 185 -4.46 -6.65 33.13
N GLY A 186 -5.21 -7.52 32.43
CA GLY A 186 -5.75 -7.24 31.10
C GLY A 186 -4.68 -7.25 29.99
N THR A 187 -5.07 -6.80 28.80
CA THR A 187 -4.17 -6.57 27.66
C THR A 187 -3.40 -5.26 27.83
N CYS A 188 -2.34 -5.06 27.04
CA CYS A 188 -1.61 -3.79 27.01
C CYS A 188 -2.54 -2.61 26.71
N ALA A 189 -3.50 -2.80 25.80
CA ALA A 189 -4.44 -1.77 25.38
C ALA A 189 -5.47 -1.41 26.46
N ASP A 190 -5.82 -2.33 27.36
CA ASP A 190 -6.76 -2.08 28.45
C ASP A 190 -6.25 -0.97 29.39
N CYS A 191 -4.93 -0.85 29.54
CA CYS A 191 -4.30 0.19 30.33
C CYS A 191 -3.76 1.36 29.47
N HIS A 192 -3.15 1.05 28.33
CA HIS A 192 -2.45 2.04 27.51
C HIS A 192 -3.33 2.71 26.45
N GLY A 193 -4.59 2.30 26.32
CA GLY A 193 -5.61 3.01 25.56
C GLY A 193 -5.58 2.80 24.05
N GLY A 194 -4.58 2.08 23.51
CA GLY A 194 -4.38 1.75 22.09
C GLY A 194 -4.15 2.98 21.21
N HIS A 195 -5.13 3.88 21.19
CA HIS A 195 -5.11 5.19 20.54
C HIS A 195 -5.30 6.37 21.51
N LYS A 196 -5.45 6.12 22.81
CA LYS A 196 -5.56 7.14 23.87
C LYS A 196 -4.33 7.15 24.76
N LEU A 197 -4.09 8.26 25.47
CA LEU A 197 -2.99 8.32 26.42
C LEU A 197 -3.33 7.59 27.72
N ALA A 198 -2.40 6.75 28.19
CA ALA A 198 -2.49 6.10 29.49
C ALA A 198 -2.49 7.10 30.68
N THR A 199 -1.94 8.30 30.48
CA THR A 199 -1.88 9.37 31.49
C THR A 199 -3.25 9.93 31.85
N GLU A 200 -4.28 9.69 31.03
CA GLU A 200 -5.67 9.95 31.38
C GLU A 200 -6.08 8.90 32.43
N ALA A 201 -5.69 9.17 33.68
CA ALA A 201 -5.59 8.27 34.83
C ALA A 201 -6.78 7.31 35.12
N ALA A 202 -7.89 7.39 34.38
CA ALA A 202 -9.04 6.51 34.49
C ALA A 202 -8.68 5.02 34.37
N ALA A 203 -7.76 4.64 33.47
CA ALA A 203 -7.45 3.23 33.23
C ALA A 203 -6.79 2.56 34.45
N CYS A 204 -5.75 3.18 35.03
CA CYS A 204 -5.10 2.65 36.24
C CYS A 204 -6.03 2.72 37.46
N MET A 205 -6.80 3.80 37.57
CA MET A 205 -7.69 4.03 38.70
C MET A 205 -8.90 3.11 38.69
N ALA A 206 -9.23 2.41 37.60
CA ALA A 206 -10.25 1.37 37.60
C ALA A 206 -9.96 0.29 38.67
N CYS A 207 -8.69 -0.09 38.84
CA CYS A 207 -8.25 -1.10 39.81
C CYS A 207 -7.52 -0.52 41.03
N HIS A 208 -6.84 0.62 40.90
CA HIS A 208 -6.04 1.24 41.97
C HIS A 208 -6.78 2.33 42.77
N GLN A 209 -8.09 2.17 43.01
CA GLN A 209 -8.92 3.19 43.68
C GLN A 209 -8.53 3.49 45.14
N LYS A 210 -7.91 2.52 45.84
CA LYS A 210 -7.71 2.56 47.30
C LYS A 210 -6.26 2.72 47.76
N ALA A 211 -5.29 2.71 46.84
CA ALA A 211 -3.86 2.83 47.17
C ALA A 211 -3.22 3.99 46.39
N PRO A 212 -2.25 4.72 46.98
CA PRO A 212 -1.53 5.74 46.25
C PRO A 212 -0.80 5.12 45.06
N SER A 213 -1.03 5.68 43.87
CA SER A 213 -0.34 5.28 42.64
C SER A 213 1.17 5.39 42.85
N LYS A 214 1.87 4.26 42.76
CA LYS A 214 3.34 4.21 42.65
C LYS A 214 3.79 4.11 41.19
N VAL A 215 2.89 4.38 40.24
CA VAL A 215 3.15 4.25 38.82
C VAL A 215 4.18 5.33 38.44
N PRO A 216 5.42 4.96 38.05
CA PRO A 216 6.42 5.93 37.65
C PRO A 216 5.95 6.66 36.39
N SER A 217 6.40 7.89 36.17
CA SER A 217 6.07 8.64 34.95
C SER A 217 6.50 7.93 33.67
N THR A 218 7.48 7.03 33.74
CA THR A 218 7.91 6.17 32.63
C THR A 218 6.89 5.09 32.24
N ALA A 219 5.90 4.80 33.09
CA ALA A 219 4.88 3.79 32.82
C ALA A 219 3.64 4.36 32.11
N VAL A 220 3.55 5.68 31.98
CA VAL A 220 2.53 6.35 31.19
C VAL A 220 3.26 6.99 30.02
N PHE A 221 3.06 6.50 28.79
CA PHE A 221 3.76 6.97 27.59
C PHE A 221 3.53 8.46 27.23
N GLY A 222 2.95 9.25 28.15
CA GLY A 222 2.97 10.70 28.08
C GLY A 222 4.36 11.21 28.42
N ARG A 223 4.95 11.98 27.51
CA ARG A 223 6.25 12.63 27.68
C ARG A 223 6.39 13.22 29.08
N GLY A 224 7.46 12.81 29.78
CA GLY A 224 8.06 13.60 30.85
C GLY A 224 8.74 14.84 30.29
#